data_AF-A0A081QPI2-F1
#
_entry.id   AF-A0A081QPI2-F1
#
_cell.length_a   1.000
_cell.length_b   1.000
_cell.length_c   1.000
_cell.angle_alpha   90.00
_cell.angle_beta   90.00
_cell.angle_gamma   90.00
#
_symmetry.space_group_name_H-M   'P 1'
#
loop_
_entity.id
_entity.type
_entity.pdbx_description
1 polymer ?
#
loop_
_entity_poly.entity_id
_entity_poly.type
_entity_poly.pdbx_seq_one_letter_code
_entity_poly.pdbx_strand_id
1 'polypeptide(L)' 'MSRQYSDHERQKIANKEYTKYSETDPLKIINDKGEIEDIGTVRHVIENETGLKVYVVESPDRSLWYTISKSVHDIFVK' A
#
# COMPACT_ATOMS: atom_id res chain seq x y z
N MET A 1 -2.22 5.41 18.72
CA MET A 1 -2.08 6.63 17.89
C MET A 1 -1.74 6.15 16.50
N SER A 2 -2.49 6.54 15.48
CA SER A 2 -2.15 6.22 14.09
C SER A 2 -0.89 6.95 13.68
N ARG A 3 0.08 6.26 13.08
CA ARG A 3 1.27 6.88 12.50
C ARG A 3 0.87 7.99 11.51
N GLN A 4 1.33 9.21 11.77
CA GLN A 4 1.11 10.36 10.87
C GLN A 4 2.31 10.49 9.93
N TYR A 5 2.11 10.24 8.64
CA TYR A 5 3.15 10.35 7.61
C TYR A 5 3.30 11.78 7.09
N SER A 6 4.54 12.22 6.87
CA SER A 6 4.86 13.49 6.18
C SER A 6 4.45 13.45 4.71
N ASP A 7 4.40 14.60 4.04
CA ASP A 7 4.08 14.64 2.60
C ASP A 7 5.11 13.88 1.74
N HIS A 8 6.38 13.92 2.13
CA HIS A 8 7.44 13.16 1.44
C HIS A 8 7.28 11.65 1.66
N GLU A 9 6.94 11.21 2.87
CA GLU A 9 6.62 9.82 3.16
C GLU A 9 5.36 9.37 2.39
N ARG A 10 4.30 10.20 2.34
CA ARG A 10 3.08 9.92 1.57
C ARG A 10 3.37 9.76 0.08
N GLN A 11 4.25 10.60 -0.48
CA GLN A 11 4.66 10.47 -1.88
C GLN A 11 5.40 9.14 -2.12
N LYS A 12 6.28 8.72 -1.20
CA LYS A 12 6.94 7.41 -1.28
C LYS A 12 5.96 6.25 -1.17
N ILE A 13 4.94 6.35 -0.32
CA ILE A 13 3.87 5.36 -0.19
C ILE A 13 3.08 5.26 -1.51
N ALA A 14 2.67 6.39 -2.08
CA ALA A 14 1.98 6.41 -3.38
C ALA A 14 2.83 5.78 -4.50
N ASN A 15 4.14 6.03 -4.51
CA ASN A 15 5.04 5.41 -5.48
C ASN A 15 5.09 3.87 -5.37
N LYS A 16 4.69 3.28 -4.23
CA LYS A 16 4.61 1.83 -4.07
C LYS A 16 3.51 1.22 -4.95
N GLU A 17 2.49 1.96 -5.37
CA GLU A 17 1.47 1.51 -6.35
C GLU A 17 2.07 1.04 -7.67
N TYR A 18 3.26 1.56 -8.02
CA TYR A 18 3.96 1.17 -9.24
C TYR A 18 4.82 -0.08 -9.11
N THR A 19 4.99 -0.58 -7.88
CA THR A 19 5.75 -1.79 -7.59
C THR A 19 4.83 -3.01 -7.64
N LYS A 20 5.38 -4.17 -8.05
CA LYS A 20 4.66 -5.44 -8.03
C LYS A 20 4.88 -6.13 -6.70
N TYR A 21 3.80 -6.62 -6.09
CA TYR A 21 3.83 -7.39 -4.85
C TYR A 21 3.11 -8.72 -5.03
N SER A 22 3.47 -9.67 -4.18
CA SER A 22 2.78 -10.93 -3.96
C SER A 22 2.07 -10.91 -2.61
N GLU A 23 1.15 -11.83 -2.38
CA GLU A 23 0.58 -12.02 -1.06
C GLU A 23 1.69 -12.34 -0.05
N THR A 24 1.53 -11.85 1.18
CA THR A 24 2.50 -11.92 2.30
C THR A 24 3.73 -11.03 2.16
N ASP A 25 3.91 -10.31 1.05
CA ASP A 25 5.03 -9.40 0.91
C ASP A 25 4.89 -8.22 1.89
N PRO A 26 5.97 -7.87 2.62
CA PRO A 26 5.96 -6.70 3.48
C PRO A 26 6.10 -5.43 2.63
N LEU A 27 5.26 -4.46 2.92
CA LEU A 27 5.28 -3.14 2.34
C LEU A 27 6.14 -2.23 3.21
N LYS A 28 7.29 -1.82 2.66
CA LYS A 28 8.27 -1.00 3.38
C LYS A 28 8.58 0.29 2.64
N ILE A 29 8.78 1.37 3.38
CA ILE A 29 9.27 2.66 2.87
C ILE A 29 10.55 3.05 3.60
N ILE A 30 11.32 3.97 3.00
CA ILE A 30 12.39 4.67 3.71
C ILE A 30 11.77 5.93 4.28
N ASN A 31 11.73 6.07 5.61
CA ASN A 31 11.17 7.23 6.29
C ASN A 31 12.04 8.48 6.11
N ASP A 32 11.62 9.61 6.64
CA ASP A 32 12.39 10.86 6.51
C ASP A 32 13.74 10.85 7.25
N LYS A 33 13.93 9.92 8.20
CA LYS A 33 15.18 9.70 8.91
C LYS A 33 16.14 8.77 8.16
N GLY A 34 15.72 8.23 7.01
CA GLY A 34 16.51 7.27 6.23
C GLY A 34 16.40 5.83 6.72
N GLU A 35 15.49 5.52 7.63
CA GLU A 35 15.28 4.18 8.18
C GLU A 35 14.21 3.43 7.38
N ILE A 36 14.35 2.10 7.28
CA ILE A 36 13.34 1.25 6.63
C ILE A 36 12.20 1.04 7.63
N GLU A 37 11.02 1.56 7.30
CA GLU A 37 9.79 1.43 8.08
C GLU A 37 8.84 0.46 7.39
N ASP A 38 8.32 -0.51 8.14
CA ASP A 38 7.27 -1.43 7.70
C ASP A 38 5.92 -0.77 7.90
N ILE A 39 5.19 -0.56 6.81
CA ILE A 39 3.91 0.14 6.80
C ILE A 39 2.72 -0.80 6.56
N GLY A 40 2.99 -2.10 6.40
CA GLY A 40 1.98 -3.13 6.30
C GLY A 40 2.40 -4.37 5.54
N THR A 41 1.53 -5.36 5.48
CA THR A 41 1.74 -6.61 4.74
C THR A 41 0.62 -6.79 3.72
N VAL A 42 0.98 -7.18 2.50
CA VAL A 42 -0.02 -7.48 1.46
C VAL A 42 -0.76 -8.76 1.86
N ARG A 43 -2.08 -8.68 2.00
CA ARG A 43 -2.94 -9.83 2.33
C ARG A 43 -3.54 -10.47 1.10
N HIS A 44 -3.99 -9.66 0.16
CA HIS A 44 -4.60 -10.13 -1.08
C HIS A 44 -4.11 -9.33 -2.26
N VAL A 45 -3.92 -10.02 -3.38
CA VAL A 45 -3.67 -9.42 -4.68
C VAL A 45 -4.83 -9.77 -5.59
N ILE A 46 -5.61 -8.76 -5.96
CA ILE A 46 -6.75 -8.92 -6.85
C ILE A 46 -6.34 -8.39 -8.22
N GLU A 47 -6.40 -9.23 -9.24
CA GLU A 47 -6.12 -8.87 -10.63
C GLU A 47 -7.40 -8.98 -11.45
N ASN A 48 -7.71 -7.93 -12.21
CA ASN A 48 -8.85 -7.95 -13.12
C ASN A 48 -8.47 -8.49 -14.51
N GLU A 49 -9.47 -8.69 -15.37
CA GLU A 49 -9.27 -9.21 -16.74
C GLU A 49 -8.37 -8.32 -17.62
N THR A 50 -8.25 -7.03 -17.29
CA THR A 50 -7.36 -6.08 -17.99
C THR A 50 -5.91 -6.11 -17.49
N GLY A 51 -5.60 -6.91 -16.46
CA GLY A 51 -4.27 -7.00 -15.85
C GLY A 51 -3.95 -5.87 -14.86
N LEU A 52 -4.95 -5.10 -14.41
CA LEU A 52 -4.82 -4.14 -13.32
C LEU A 52 -4.85 -4.90 -11.99
N LYS A 53 -3.89 -4.56 -11.12
CA LYS A 53 -3.72 -5.20 -9.81
C LYS A 53 -4.06 -4.24 -8.68
N VAL A 54 -4.79 -4.75 -7.70
CA VAL A 54 -5.12 -4.09 -6.44
C VAL A 54 -4.49 -4.90 -5.32
N TYR A 55 -3.77 -4.21 -4.44
CA TYR A 55 -3.16 -4.82 -3.26
C TYR A 55 -3.93 -4.41 -2.01
N VAL A 56 -4.49 -5.39 -1.31
CA VAL A 56 -5.08 -5.18 0.01
C VAL A 56 -3.97 -5.27 1.03
N VAL A 57 -3.69 -4.18 1.73
CA VAL A 57 -2.58 -4.08 2.69
C VAL A 57 -3.13 -3.98 4.11
N GLU A 58 -2.62 -4.84 4.97
CA GLU A 58 -2.87 -4.77 6.40
C GLU A 58 -1.78 -3.98 7.12
N SER A 59 -2.16 -2.91 7.82
CA SER A 59 -1.22 -2.16 8.65
C SER A 59 -0.75 -2.97 9.86
N PRO A 60 0.50 -2.76 10.33
CA PRO A 60 1.00 -3.41 11.53
C PRO A 60 0.19 -3.02 12.78
N ASP A 61 -0.37 -1.81 12.76
CA ASP A 61 -1.15 -1.23 13.85
C ASP A 61 -2.56 -1.84 13.99
N ARG A 62 -2.90 -2.91 13.24
CA ARG A 62 -4.15 -3.70 13.24
C ARG A 62 -5.46 -2.93 13.11
N SER A 63 -5.42 -1.60 13.03
CA SER A 63 -6.60 -0.73 12.99
C SER A 63 -6.96 -0.25 11.59
N LEU A 64 -6.10 -0.49 10.59
CA LEU A 64 -6.28 0.03 9.24
C LEU A 64 -5.97 -1.03 8.18
N TRP A 65 -6.93 -1.25 7.29
CA TRP A 65 -6.76 -1.93 6.00
C TRP A 65 -6.95 -0.90 4.90
N TYR A 66 -6.05 -0.88 3.93
CA TYR A 66 -6.14 0.04 2.81
C TYR A 66 -5.73 -0.65 1.51
N THR A 67 -6.25 -0.13 0.40
CA THR A 67 -6.00 -0.65 -0.95
C THR A 67 -5.01 0.24 -1.69
N ILE A 68 -4.03 -0.38 -2.32
CA ILE A 68 -3.04 0.27 -3.19
C ILE A 68 -3.37 -0.16 -4.63
N SER A 69 -3.68 0.81 -5.50
CA SER A 69 -4.07 0.55 -6.90
C SER A 69 -3.63 1.69 -7.81
N LYS A 70 -3.14 1.33 -9.00
CA LYS A 70 -2.77 2.30 -10.05
C LYS A 70 -3.97 3.06 -10.64
N SER A 71 -5.18 2.52 -10.50
CA SER A 71 -6.40 3.15 -11.00
C SER A 71 -7.19 3.69 -9.81
N VAL A 72 -7.09 5.01 -9.60
CA VAL A 72 -7.86 5.78 -8.61
C VAL A 72 -9.38 5.76 -8.91
N HIS A 73 -9.80 5.23 -10.07
CA HIS A 73 -11.15 5.42 -10.60
C HIS A 73 -12.10 4.20 -10.53
N ASP A 74 -11.67 3.01 -10.12
CA ASP A 74 -12.48 1.78 -10.38
C ASP A 74 -12.82 0.88 -9.18
N ILE A 75 -12.49 1.25 -7.94
CA ILE A 75 -12.68 0.34 -6.78
C ILE A 75 -13.87 0.73 -5.88
N PHE A 76 -14.60 1.79 -6.22
CA PHE A 76 -15.93 2.05 -5.65
C PHE A 76 -17.00 1.85 -6.72
N VAL A 77 -17.25 0.58 -7.06
CA VAL A 77 -18.53 0.16 -7.64
C VAL A 77 -19.17 -0.84 -6.69
N LYS A 78 -19.88 -0.31 -5.68
CA LYS A 78 -21.36 -0.41 -5.58
C LYS A 78 -21.88 0.43 -4.42
#